data_AF-A0AAJ1UE26-F1
#
_entry.id   AF-A0AAJ1UE26-F1
#
_cell.length_a   1.000
_cell.length_b   1.000
_cell.length_c   1.000
_cell.angle_alpha   90.00
_cell.angle_beta   90.00
_cell.angle_gamma   90.00
#
_symmetry.space_group_name_H-M   'P 1'
#
loop_
_entity.id
_entity.type
_entity.pdbx_description
1 polymer ?
#
loop_
_entity_poly.entity_id
_entity_poly.type
_entity_poly.pdbx_seq_one_letter_code
_entity_poly.pdbx_strand_id
1 'polypeptide(L)'
;PPADLAIDFAGIGGTATAVVASEKKTVADLDITTVEGAQRALSIVDDALTSVNSSRADMGAIQNRFTSTIASLNTTSENLSASRSRIRDTDYA
;
A
#
# COMPACT_ATOMS: atom_id res chain seq x y z
N PRO A 1 2.81 -0.58 9.75
CA PRO A 1 2.97 -1.94 10.31
C PRO A 1 1.95 -2.10 11.43
N PRO A 2 0.93 -2.97 11.30
CA PRO A 2 -0.05 -3.14 12.36
C PRO A 2 0.61 -3.84 13.55
N ALA A 3 0.40 -3.24 14.70
CA ALA A 3 0.99 -3.59 15.97
C ALA A 3 0.48 -4.95 16.47
N ASP A 4 1.44 -5.73 16.95
CA ASP A 4 1.33 -6.74 17.98
C ASP A 4 0.32 -6.33 19.09
N LEU A 5 -0.83 -7.01 19.15
CA LEU A 5 -1.70 -7.01 20.33
C LEU A 5 -1.46 -8.31 21.11
N ALA A 6 -0.33 -8.39 21.81
CA ALA A 6 -0.10 -9.40 22.82
C ALA A 6 -0.97 -9.11 24.05
N ILE A 7 -1.84 -10.05 24.42
CA ILE A 7 -2.64 -9.96 25.64
C ILE A 7 -1.73 -10.35 26.82
N ASP A 8 -1.30 -9.37 27.62
CA ASP A 8 -0.49 -9.58 28.82
C ASP A 8 -1.33 -10.17 29.95
N PHE A 9 -1.04 -11.42 30.33
CA PHE A 9 -1.66 -12.14 31.45
C PHE A 9 -0.70 -12.32 32.64
N ALA A 10 0.10 -11.30 32.98
CA ALA A 10 1.05 -11.32 34.10
C ALA A 10 0.43 -11.41 35.52
N GLY A 11 -0.65 -12.17 35.74
CA GLY A 11 -1.45 -12.07 36.98
C GLY A 11 -2.08 -13.32 37.58
N ILE A 12 -1.88 -14.55 37.09
CA ILE A 12 -2.39 -15.77 37.76
C ILE A 12 -1.29 -16.85 37.77
N GLY A 13 -0.91 -17.27 38.98
CA GLY A 13 0.23 -18.14 39.23
C GLY A 13 0.01 -19.61 38.88
N GLY A 14 1.11 -20.28 38.53
CA GLY A 14 1.24 -21.73 38.56
C GLY A 14 1.38 -22.40 37.19
N THR A 15 2.53 -23.06 37.00
CA THR A 15 2.91 -23.95 35.89
C THR A 15 3.31 -23.26 34.58
N ALA A 16 4.50 -23.61 34.09
CA ALA A 16 5.11 -23.09 32.88
C ALA A 16 4.30 -23.49 31.64
N THR A 17 3.30 -22.69 31.28
CA THR A 17 2.74 -22.68 29.92
C THR A 17 3.76 -21.96 29.06
N ALA A 18 4.36 -22.69 28.12
CA ALA A 18 5.27 -22.14 27.13
C ALA A 18 4.68 -20.86 26.55
N VAL A 19 5.49 -19.81 26.48
CA VAL A 19 5.16 -18.59 25.75
C VAL A 19 4.87 -19.04 24.32
N VAL A 20 3.58 -19.13 23.96
CA VAL A 20 3.17 -19.35 22.58
C VAL A 20 3.50 -18.05 21.87
N ALA A 21 4.70 -17.99 21.30
CA ALA A 21 5.02 -16.98 20.31
C ALA A 21 3.93 -17.08 19.24
N SER A 22 3.27 -15.96 18.92
CA SER A 22 2.26 -15.90 17.86
C SER A 22 2.88 -16.38 16.56
N GLU A 23 2.64 -17.65 16.21
CA GLU A 23 2.99 -18.18 14.91
C GLU A 23 2.24 -17.35 13.86
N LYS A 24 2.98 -16.77 12.91
CA LYS A 24 2.40 -16.08 11.77
C LYS A 24 1.66 -17.12 10.93
N LYS A 25 0.39 -17.35 11.23
CA LYS A 25 -0.47 -18.23 10.47
C LYS A 25 -0.77 -17.55 9.14
N THR A 26 -0.04 -17.95 8.11
CA THR A 26 -0.21 -17.43 6.76
C THR A 26 -1.56 -17.88 6.20
N VAL A 27 -2.08 -17.21 5.16
CA VAL A 27 -3.35 -17.59 4.49
C VAL A 27 -3.37 -19.07 4.07
N ALA A 28 -2.19 -19.67 3.87
CA ALA A 28 -2.01 -21.08 3.51
C ALA A 28 -2.33 -22.08 4.64
N ASP A 29 -2.30 -21.66 5.92
CA ASP A 29 -2.55 -22.54 7.07
C ASP A 29 -3.99 -22.44 7.63
N LEU A 30 -4.86 -21.65 7.00
CA LEU A 30 -6.23 -21.44 7.46
C LEU A 30 -7.08 -22.69 7.25
N ASP A 31 -7.26 -23.43 8.34
CA ASP A 31 -8.18 -24.55 8.40
C ASP A 31 -9.62 -24.04 8.57
N ILE A 32 -10.42 -24.09 7.49
CA ILE A 32 -11.81 -23.59 7.40
C ILE A 32 -12.82 -24.65 7.87
N THR A 33 -12.34 -25.82 8.30
CA THR A 33 -13.20 -26.93 8.76
C THR A 33 -14.03 -26.61 10.00
N THR A 34 -13.67 -25.58 10.77
CA THR A 34 -14.41 -25.12 11.95
C THR A 34 -14.93 -23.69 11.76
N VAL A 35 -16.07 -23.37 12.40
CA VAL A 35 -16.68 -22.02 12.32
C VAL A 35 -15.72 -20.94 12.83
N GLU A 36 -14.97 -21.22 13.91
CA GLU A 36 -13.96 -20.32 14.46
C GLU A 36 -12.74 -20.17 13.51
N GLY A 37 -12.32 -21.25 12.86
CA GLY A 37 -11.29 -21.23 11.82
C GLY A 37 -11.68 -20.37 10.62
N ALA A 38 -12.94 -20.48 10.16
CA ALA A 38 -13.49 -19.67 9.09
C ALA A 38 -13.59 -18.17 9.45
N GLN A 39 -13.94 -17.83 10.69
CA GLN A 39 -13.97 -16.43 11.16
C GLN A 39 -12.58 -15.81 11.20
N ARG A 40 -11.58 -16.54 11.72
CA ARG A 40 -10.18 -16.10 11.67
C ARG A 40 -9.66 -15.97 10.25
N ALA A 41 -10.07 -16.89 9.38
CA ALA A 41 -9.71 -16.85 7.97
C ALA A 41 -10.22 -15.58 7.27
N LEU A 42 -11.48 -15.22 7.53
CA LEU A 42 -12.09 -14.01 7.01
C LEU A 42 -11.34 -12.76 7.46
N SER A 43 -11.00 -12.65 8.74
CA SER A 43 -10.24 -11.51 9.28
C SER A 43 -8.88 -11.35 8.60
N ILE A 44 -8.15 -12.45 8.39
CA ILE A 44 -6.84 -12.42 7.74
C ILE A 44 -6.96 -12.02 6.26
N VAL A 45 -8.01 -12.48 5.58
CA VAL A 45 -8.29 -12.09 4.19
C VAL A 45 -8.66 -10.60 4.11
N ASP A 46 -9.45 -10.08 5.04
CA ASP A 46 -9.82 -8.65 5.08
C ASP A 46 -8.59 -7.76 5.28
N ASP A 47 -7.67 -8.16 6.17
CA ASP A 47 -6.40 -7.45 6.37
C ASP A 47 -5.52 -7.49 5.11
N ALA A 48 -5.44 -8.66 4.45
CA ALA A 48 -4.71 -8.82 3.21
C ALA A 48 -5.31 -7.97 2.08
N LEU A 49 -6.64 -7.95 1.94
CA LEU A 49 -7.36 -7.13 0.98
C LEU A 49 -7.15 -5.64 1.25
N THR A 50 -7.14 -5.22 2.52
CA THR A 50 -6.84 -3.84 2.92
C THR A 50 -5.44 -3.43 2.46
N SER A 51 -4.43 -4.29 2.67
CA SER A 51 -3.06 -4.04 2.21
C SER A 51 -2.96 -3.93 0.68
N VAL A 52 -3.64 -4.82 -0.05
CA VAL A 52 -3.68 -4.79 -1.52
C VAL A 52 -4.37 -3.52 -2.01
N ASN A 53 -5.50 -3.15 -1.42
CA ASN A 53 -6.23 -1.94 -1.79
C ASN A 53 -5.41 -0.67 -1.52
N SER A 54 -4.69 -0.61 -0.40
CA SER A 54 -3.74 0.49 -0.13
C SER A 54 -2.69 0.59 -1.23
N SER A 55 -2.09 -0.55 -1.63
CA SER A 55 -1.09 -0.57 -2.69
C SER A 55 -1.66 -0.12 -4.04
N ARG A 56 -2.91 -0.50 -4.36
CA ARG A 56 -3.62 -0.03 -5.57
C ARG A 56 -3.92 1.46 -5.53
N ALA A 57 -4.31 1.98 -4.37
CA ALA A 57 -4.54 3.41 -4.16
C ALA A 57 -3.25 4.21 -4.39
N ASP A 58 -2.12 3.75 -3.85
CA ASP A 58 -0.80 4.37 -4.06
C ASP A 58 -0.41 4.38 -5.55
N MET A 59 -0.64 3.27 -6.25
CA MET A 59 -0.43 3.20 -7.70
C MET A 59 -1.35 4.15 -8.47
N GLY A 60 -2.59 4.34 -8.02
CA GLY A 60 -3.51 5.33 -8.60
C GLY A 60 -3.02 6.77 -8.39
N ALA A 61 -2.55 7.09 -7.19
CA ALA A 61 -1.97 8.39 -6.87
C ALA A 61 -0.71 8.67 -7.72
N ILE A 62 0.15 7.68 -7.90
CA ILE A 62 1.34 7.77 -8.75
C ILE A 62 0.94 7.99 -10.21
N GLN A 63 -0.06 7.28 -10.73
CA GLN A 63 -0.60 7.49 -12.08
C GLN A 63 -1.12 8.93 -12.25
N ASN A 64 -1.87 9.46 -11.29
CA ASN A 64 -2.34 10.85 -11.32
C ASN A 64 -1.18 11.85 -11.37
N ARG A 65 -0.14 11.61 -10.58
CA ARG A 65 1.08 12.42 -10.59
C ARG A 65 1.80 12.34 -11.94
N PHE A 66 1.92 11.16 -12.54
CA PHE A 66 2.51 11.01 -13.87
C PHE A 66 1.73 11.80 -14.93
N THR A 67 0.40 11.69 -14.95
CA THR A 67 -0.45 12.45 -15.89
C THR A 67 -0.29 13.96 -15.71
N SER A 68 -0.29 14.46 -14.47
CA SER A 68 -0.09 15.89 -14.18
C SER A 68 1.31 16.38 -14.57
N THR A 69 2.33 15.56 -14.32
CA THR A 69 3.73 15.87 -14.69
C THR A 69 3.88 15.92 -16.20
N ILE A 70 3.33 14.95 -16.93
CA ILE A 70 3.32 14.91 -18.40
C ILE A 70 2.61 16.15 -18.97
N ALA A 71 1.45 16.52 -18.43
CA ALA A 71 0.74 17.72 -18.87
C ALA A 71 1.58 18.99 -18.68
N SER A 72 2.22 19.13 -17.51
CA SER A 72 3.11 20.27 -17.22
C SER A 72 4.34 20.31 -18.16
N LEU A 73 4.93 19.15 -18.46
CA LEU A 73 6.04 19.00 -19.41
C LEU A 73 5.62 19.38 -20.83
N ASN A 74 4.45 18.94 -21.29
CA ASN A 74 3.94 19.31 -22.61
C ASN A 74 3.73 20.81 -22.74
N THR A 75 3.09 21.46 -21.76
CA THR A 75 2.94 22.92 -21.75
C THR A 75 4.29 23.64 -21.74
N THR A 76 5.25 23.14 -20.97
CA THR A 76 6.61 23.70 -20.94
C THR A 76 7.32 23.54 -22.29
N SER A 77 7.18 22.39 -22.93
CA SER A 77 7.75 22.11 -24.26
C SER A 77 7.13 23.00 -25.33
N GLU A 78 5.81 23.22 -25.29
CA GLU A 78 5.11 24.11 -26.21
C GLU A 78 5.56 25.57 -26.03
N ASN A 79 5.63 26.06 -24.78
CA ASN A 79 6.15 27.39 -24.47
C ASN A 79 7.61 27.58 -24.89
N LEU A 80 8.46 26.56 -24.70
CA LEU A 80 9.85 26.60 -25.13
C LEU A 80 9.98 26.61 -26.66
N SER A 81 9.16 25.82 -27.36
CA SER A 81 9.09 25.82 -28.82
C SER A 81 8.66 27.19 -29.35
N ALA A 82 7.61 27.78 -28.78
CA ALA A 82 7.14 29.12 -29.13
C ALA A 82 8.20 30.19 -28.87
N SER A 83 8.90 30.12 -27.74
CA SER A 83 10.00 31.04 -27.41
C SER A 83 11.17 30.89 -28.37
N ARG A 84 11.53 29.65 -28.74
CA ARG A 84 12.58 29.37 -29.74
C ARG A 84 12.19 29.84 -31.14
N SER A 85 10.92 29.67 -31.53
CA SER A 85 10.38 30.17 -32.79
C SER A 85 10.49 31.70 -32.84
N ARG A 86 10.08 32.40 -31.77
CA ARG A 86 10.23 33.86 -31.66
C ARG A 86 11.69 34.31 -31.75
N ILE A 87 12.61 33.65 -31.04
CA ILE A 87 14.04 34.00 -31.11
C ILE A 87 14.59 33.79 -32.53
N ARG A 88 14.22 32.68 -33.20
CA ARG A 88 14.64 32.41 -34.58
C ARG A 88 14.03 33.38 -35.59
N ASP A 89 12.77 33.77 -35.41
CA ASP A 89 12.09 34.73 -36.28
C ASP A 89 12.71 36.14 -36.14
N THR A 90 13.10 36.54 -34.93
CA THR A 90 13.84 37.79 -34.69
C THR A 90 15.29 37.77 -35.19
N ASP A 91 15.91 36.61 -35.34
CA ASP A 91 17.26 36.45 -35.90
C ASP A 91 17.25 36.43 -37.45
N TYR A 92 16.07 36.28 -38.04
CA TYR A 92 15.89 36.24 -39.51
C TYR A 92 15.49 37.60 -40.12
N ALA A 93 15.09 38.58 -39.31
CA ALA A 93 14.68 39.93 -39.70
C ALA A 93 15.82 40.95 -39.54
#